data_AF-A0A930HBT5-F1
#
_entry.id   AF-A0A930HBT5-F1
#
_cell.length_a   1.000
_cell.length_b   1.000
_cell.length_c   1.000
_cell.angle_alpha   90.00
_cell.angle_beta   90.00
_cell.angle_gamma   90.00
#
_symmetry.space_group_name_H-M   'P 1'
#
loop_
_entity.id
_entity.type
_entity.pdbx_description
1 polymer ?
#
loop_
_entity_poly.entity_id
_entity_poly.type
_entity_poly.pdbx_seq_one_letter_code
_entity_poly.pdbx_strand_id
1 'polypeptide(L)' 'KFDKPFFHEFVTVCADADAILKALADKGILGGLKLSDTEILWCATELNTKEQMDEVIEIVKGVSK' A
#
# COMPACT_ATOMS: atom_id res chain seq x y z
N LYS A 1 -22.64 -13.28 -6.94
CA LYS A 1 -22.94 -11.86 -6.62
C LYS A 1 -22.57 -11.64 -5.17
N PHE A 2 -21.85 -10.57 -4.82
CA PHE A 2 -21.41 -10.33 -3.45
C PHE A 2 -22.56 -9.71 -2.62
N ASP A 3 -22.81 -10.24 -1.43
CA ASP A 3 -23.91 -9.83 -0.53
C ASP A 3 -23.64 -8.54 0.27
N LYS A 4 -22.47 -7.92 0.06
CA LYS A 4 -22.02 -6.69 0.72
C LYS A 4 -21.23 -5.83 -0.27
N PRO A 5 -21.15 -4.49 -0.05
CA PRO A 5 -20.24 -3.64 -0.81
C PRO A 5 -18.82 -4.19 -0.68
N PHE A 6 -18.23 -4.60 -1.80
CA PHE A 6 -16.80 -4.92 -1.86
C PHE A 6 -16.08 -3.60 -2.14
N PHE A 7 -15.34 -3.11 -1.17
CA PHE A 7 -14.50 -1.94 -1.34
C PHE A 7 -13.13 -2.42 -1.82
N HIS A 8 -12.67 -1.90 -2.95
CA HIS A 8 -11.33 -2.19 -3.45
C HIS A 8 -10.27 -1.38 -2.70
N GLU A 9 -10.66 -0.72 -1.61
CA GLU A 9 -9.76 0.11 -0.82
C GLU A 9 -9.73 -0.39 0.62
N PHE A 10 -8.55 -0.34 1.22
CA PHE A 10 -8.35 -0.73 2.62
C PHE A 10 -7.27 0.14 3.25
N VAL A 11 -7.37 0.34 4.57
CA VAL A 11 -6.38 1.11 5.32
C VAL A 11 -5.44 0.17 6.04
N THR A 12 -4.14 0.46 5.98
CA THR A 12 -3.12 -0.18 6.83
C THR A 12 -2.59 0.80 7.86
N VAL A 13 -2.34 0.31 9.06
CA VAL A 13 -1.61 1.04 10.10
C VAL A 13 -0.12 0.71 10.00
N CYS A 14 0.73 1.72 10.12
CA CYS A 14 2.18 1.62 10.03
C CYS A 14 2.86 2.62 10.98
N ALA A 15 4.16 2.47 11.20
CA ALA A 15 4.93 3.35 12.08
C ALA A 15 5.22 4.72 11.44
N ASP A 16 5.50 4.73 10.14
CA ASP A 16 5.84 5.94 9.38
C ASP A 16 5.33 5.81 7.93
N ALA A 17 4.21 6.49 7.65
CA ALA A 17 3.59 6.47 6.34
C ALA A 17 4.46 7.15 5.26
N ASP A 18 5.17 8.23 5.60
CA ASP A 18 6.00 8.96 4.64
C ASP A 18 7.21 8.13 4.22
N ALA A 19 7.84 7.42 5.17
CA ALA A 19 8.95 6.52 4.86
C ALA A 19 8.54 5.41 3.89
N ILE A 20 7.36 4.81 4.08
CA ILE A 20 6.81 3.78 3.20
C ILE A 20 6.54 4.34 1.81
N LEU A 21 5.78 5.43 1.72
CA LEU A 21 5.40 6.01 0.42
C LEU A 21 6.62 6.52 -0.35
N LYS A 22 7.61 7.08 0.35
CA LYS A 22 8.88 7.47 -0.25
C LYS A 22 9.64 6.26 -0.80
N ALA A 23 9.77 5.19 -0.04
CA ALA A 23 10.50 4.00 -0.48
C ALA A 23 9.87 3.35 -1.72
N LEU A 24 8.54 3.36 -1.82
CA LEU A 24 7.81 2.89 -3.00
C LEU A 24 8.02 3.83 -4.20
N ALA A 25 7.90 5.15 -3.98
CA ALA A 25 8.12 6.14 -5.02
C ALA A 25 9.56 6.10 -5.59
N ASP A 26 10.56 5.88 -4.74
CA ASP A 26 11.96 5.72 -5.14
C ASP A 26 12.19 4.47 -6.02
N LYS A 27 11.25 3.52 -6.01
CA LYS A 27 11.19 2.33 -6.87
C LYS A 27 10.24 2.48 -8.07
N GLY A 28 9.65 3.66 -8.26
CA GLY A 28 8.70 3.93 -9.34
C GLY A 28 7.31 3.34 -9.10
N ILE A 29 6.98 2.99 -7.84
CA ILE A 29 5.67 2.45 -7.45
C ILE A 29 4.85 3.56 -6.82
N LEU A 30 3.66 3.82 -7.36
CA LEU A 30 2.68 4.67 -6.71
C LEU A 30 2.05 3.90 -5.54
N GLY A 31 2.42 4.29 -4.31
CA GLY A 31 1.80 3.75 -3.10
C GLY A 31 0.37 4.28 -2.87
N GLY A 32 -0.20 3.94 -1.72
CA GLY A 32 -1.50 4.44 -1.31
C GLY A 32 -1.51 5.95 -0.96
N LEU A 33 -2.69 6.43 -0.56
CA LEU A 33 -2.89 7.79 -0.07
C LEU A 33 -2.62 7.85 1.43
N LYS A 34 -1.71 8.74 1.85
CA LYS A 34 -1.49 9.04 3.28
C LYS A 34 -2.75 9.66 3.89
N LEU A 35 -3.30 9.04 4.94
CA LEU A 35 -4.41 9.60 5.73
C LEU A 35 -3.92 10.28 7.01
N SER A 36 -2.89 9.73 7.63
CA SER A 36 -2.20 10.26 8.81
C SER A 36 -0.74 9.82 8.80
N ASP A 37 0.04 10.22 9.81
CA ASP A 37 1.45 9.79 9.92
C ASP A 37 1.60 8.26 10.07
N THR A 38 0.52 7.58 10.47
CA THR A 38 0.51 6.13 10.74
C THR A 38 -0.48 5.36 9.87
N GLU A 39 -1.17 5.98 8.92
CA GLU A 39 -2.23 5.32 8.14
C GLU A 39 -2.11 5.60 6.64
N ILE A 40 -2.23 4.54 5.84
CA ILE A 40 -2.23 4.59 4.37
C ILE A 40 -3.50 3.91 3.86
N LEU A 41 -4.25 4.63 3.01
CA LEU A 41 -5.36 4.09 2.22
C LEU A 41 -4.81 3.51 0.92
N TRP A 42 -4.99 2.21 0.72
CA TRP A 42 -4.60 1.51 -0.49
C TRP A 42 -5.79 1.36 -1.42
N CYS A 43 -5.58 1.63 -2.70
CA CYS A 43 -6.56 1.34 -3.75
C CYS A 43 -6.07 0.15 -4.58
N ALA A 44 -6.78 -0.97 -4.51
CA ALA A 44 -6.55 -2.17 -5.33
C ALA A 44 -7.45 -2.13 -6.58
N THR A 45 -7.32 -1.07 -7.37
CA THR A 45 -8.13 -0.87 -8.59
C THR A 45 -7.49 -1.45 -9.86
N GLU A 46 -6.21 -1.83 -9.78
CA GLU A 46 -5.39 -2.24 -10.92
C GLU A 46 -5.11 -3.76 -10.89
N LEU A 47 -5.03 -4.37 -12.07
CA LEU A 47 -4.66 -5.78 -12.24
C LEU A 47 -3.15 -5.95 -11.99
N ASN A 48 -2.74 -5.95 -10.73
CA ASN A 48 -1.36 -6.24 -10.34
C ASN A 48 -1.10 -7.75 -10.33
N THR A 49 0.06 -8.17 -10.84
CA THR A 49 0.50 -9.57 -10.69
C THR A 49 0.94 -9.84 -9.25
N LYS A 50 1.02 -11.11 -8.88
CA LYS A 50 1.49 -11.52 -7.55
C LYS A 50 2.91 -10.99 -7.30
N GLU A 51 3.77 -11.04 -8.30
CA GLU A 51 5.17 -10.64 -8.21
C GLU A 51 5.30 -9.13 -7.94
N GLN A 52 4.45 -8.30 -8.56
CA GLN A 52 4.40 -6.86 -8.28
C GLN A 52 3.97 -6.58 -6.84
N MET A 53 2.98 -7.33 -6.33
CA MET A 53 2.55 -7.21 -4.93
C MET A 53 3.62 -7.69 -3.96
N ASP A 54 4.36 -8.76 -4.29
CA ASP A 54 5.47 -9.25 -3.49
C ASP A 54 6.61 -8.21 -3.43
N GLU A 55 6.88 -7.49 -4.52
CA GLU A 55 7.86 -6.37 -4.53
C GLU A 55 7.46 -5.25 -3.56
N VAL A 56 6.18 -4.83 -3.58
CA VAL A 56 5.65 -3.83 -2.63
C VAL A 56 5.87 -4.29 -1.19
N ILE A 57 5.55 -5.56 -0.90
CA ILE A 57 5.68 -6.13 0.45
C ILE A 57 7.13 -6.09 0.92
N GLU A 58 8.09 -6.48 0.07
CA GLU A 58 9.50 -6.49 0.44
C GLU A 58 10.05 -5.08 0.67
N ILE A 59 9.63 -4.09 -0.12
CA ILE A 59 10.00 -2.68 0.11
C ILE A 59 9.43 -2.20 1.45
N VAL A 60 8.15 -2.45 1.72
CA VAL A 60 7.48 -2.02 2.96
C VAL A 60 8.13 -2.67 4.19
N LYS A 61 8.47 -3.97 4.14
CA LYS A 61 9.19 -4.66 5.22
C LYS A 61 10.57 -4.05 5.48
N GLY A 62 11.25 -3.58 4.45
CA GLY A 62 12.56 -2.95 4.57
C GLY A 62 12.56 -1.67 5.41
N VAL A 63 11.44 -0.94 5.43
CA VAL A 63 11.29 0.34 6.12
C VAL A 63 10.42 0.29 7.37
N SER A 64 9.59 -0.74 7.55
CA SER A 64 8.71 -0.92 8.71
C SER A 64 9.40 -1.55 9.93
N LYS A 65 10.67 -1.22 10.18
CA LYS A 65 11.45 -1.79 11.29
C LYS A 65 11.15 -1.14 12.63
#